data_AF-A0A436ZUC7-F1
#
_entry.id   AF-A0A436ZUC7-F1
#
_cell.length_a   1.000
_cell.length_b   1.000
_cell.length_c   1.000
_cell.angle_alpha   90.00
_cell.angle_beta   90.00
_cell.angle_gamma   90.00
#
_symmetry.space_group_name_H-M   'P 1'
#
loop_
_entity.id
_entity.type
_entity.pdbx_description
1 polymer ?
#
loop_
_entity_poly.entity_id
_entity_poly.type
_entity_poly.pdbx_seq_one_letter_code
_entity_poly.pdbx_strand_id
1 'polypeptide(L)'
;MIPICPDEVLERNPQFKTVFQDLTVNKLNSDASTKLSNEGVKESQDVDKRLTTLREDLVKTKIIRQKLVHILNELPADLKEVIDLYLCSQNSGAVLRKDDEAFFLEGLPLICKALNRTILEDATDLANMCGGNDVTPYTLPTHLTHRLQSLQSRRTYLYNLRTQTLKKTLHLTTLLRTQISTTIKLIEQTKHGLSSRAQKSQARHLALVSESLEGKVKIMYFEQLDRMYDDDTTGALAFYKEHLEDVKVRLKKQGRKAEGELEEYEGFGEGVRRDVVRYAKVLDEVERVKAEIRRLDGGDVEMNIS
;
A
#
# COMPACT_ATOMS: atom_id res chain seq x y z
N MET A 1 6.17 28.80 21.72
CA MET A 1 5.02 27.88 21.64
C MET A 1 5.09 26.90 22.79
N ILE A 2 4.00 26.68 23.49
CA ILE A 2 3.93 25.66 24.55
C ILE A 2 3.88 24.27 23.87
N PRO A 3 4.70 23.30 24.29
CA PRO A 3 4.68 21.95 23.74
C PRO A 3 3.30 21.31 23.89
N ILE A 4 2.81 20.66 22.84
CA ILE A 4 1.56 19.88 22.92
C ILE A 4 1.87 18.61 23.72
N CYS A 5 1.44 18.57 24.98
CA CYS A 5 1.58 17.41 25.83
C CYS A 5 0.39 16.45 25.58
N PRO A 6 0.61 15.16 25.28
CA PRO A 6 -0.47 14.17 25.19
C PRO A 6 -1.19 14.03 26.53
N ASP A 7 -2.52 13.94 26.51
CA ASP A 7 -3.33 13.81 27.73
C ASP A 7 -2.94 12.58 28.57
N GLU A 8 -2.48 11.51 27.92
CA GLU A 8 -1.95 10.28 28.54
C GLU A 8 -0.76 10.55 29.50
N VAL A 9 0.09 11.54 29.18
CA VAL A 9 1.25 11.92 30.00
C VAL A 9 0.83 12.77 31.19
N LEU A 10 -0.20 13.61 31.02
CA LEU A 10 -0.78 14.43 32.08
C LEU A 10 -1.56 13.58 33.09
N GLU A 11 -2.25 12.52 32.63
CA GLU A 11 -2.94 11.57 33.51
C GLU A 11 -1.99 10.68 34.29
N ARG A 12 -0.87 10.26 33.67
CA ARG A 12 0.14 9.42 34.33
C ARG A 12 0.96 10.16 35.39
N ASN A 13 0.99 11.50 35.36
CA ASN A 13 1.82 12.29 36.26
C ASN A 13 1.08 13.54 36.78
N PRO A 14 0.30 13.41 37.89
CA PRO A 14 -0.61 14.47 38.35
C PRO A 14 0.11 15.72 38.86
N GLN A 15 1.33 15.59 39.40
CA GLN A 15 2.15 16.74 39.79
C GLN A 15 2.65 17.53 38.58
N PHE A 16 2.98 16.84 37.49
CA PHE A 16 3.34 17.51 36.24
C PHE A 16 2.12 18.19 35.61
N LYS A 17 0.93 17.59 35.72
CA LYS A 17 -0.32 18.19 35.23
C LYS A 17 -0.65 19.51 35.93
N THR A 18 -0.51 19.60 37.25
CA THR A 18 -0.77 20.85 37.98
C THR A 18 0.20 21.96 37.59
N VAL A 19 1.49 21.65 37.48
CA VAL A 19 2.52 22.61 37.03
C VAL A 19 2.31 23.02 35.58
N PHE A 20 2.00 22.08 34.69
CA PHE A 20 1.74 22.36 33.27
C PHE A 20 0.47 23.22 33.10
N GLN A 21 -0.58 22.96 33.87
CA GLN A 21 -1.79 23.79 33.89
C GLN A 21 -1.51 25.18 34.46
N ASP A 22 -0.79 25.31 35.57
CA ASP A 22 -0.45 26.61 36.14
C ASP A 22 0.41 27.45 35.18
N LEU A 23 1.40 26.82 34.54
CA LEU A 23 2.22 27.47 33.52
C LEU A 23 1.41 27.90 32.29
N THR A 24 0.53 27.04 31.79
CA THR A 24 -0.24 27.31 30.55
C THR A 24 -1.40 28.27 30.78
N VAL A 25 -2.02 28.25 31.98
CA VAL A 25 -3.22 29.04 32.31
C VAL A 25 -2.85 30.35 32.98
N ASN A 26 -1.96 30.36 33.97
CA ASN A 26 -1.71 31.54 34.79
C ASN A 26 -0.44 32.30 34.40
N LYS A 27 0.62 31.60 33.98
CA LYS A 27 1.94 32.22 33.80
C LYS A 27 2.33 32.51 32.36
N LEU A 28 1.83 31.77 31.37
CA LEU A 28 2.27 31.90 29.98
C LEU A 28 1.10 32.18 29.03
N ASN A 29 1.38 32.94 27.97
CA ASN A 29 0.54 33.13 26.81
C ASN A 29 0.66 31.94 25.84
N SER A 30 -0.22 31.86 24.85
CA SER A 30 -0.24 30.77 23.85
C SER A 30 1.05 30.66 23.02
N ASP A 31 1.80 31.74 22.90
CA ASP A 31 3.11 31.82 22.25
C ASP A 31 4.28 31.42 23.17
N ALA A 32 4.01 31.09 24.44
CA ALA A 32 4.95 30.83 25.53
C ALA A 32 5.67 32.08 26.10
N SER A 33 5.17 33.29 25.86
CA SER A 33 5.63 34.48 26.58
C SER A 33 5.02 34.53 27.98
N THR A 34 5.69 35.17 28.95
CA THR A 34 5.13 35.36 30.29
C THR A 34 3.92 36.30 30.25
N LYS A 35 2.85 35.94 30.98
CA LYS A 35 1.71 36.81 31.24
C LYS A 35 2.15 37.92 32.18
N LEU A 36 2.23 39.13 31.65
CA LEU A 36 2.50 40.35 32.43
C LEU A 36 1.22 40.75 33.19
N SER A 37 1.39 41.35 34.37
CA SER A 37 0.28 42.04 35.07
C SER A 37 -0.23 43.20 34.21
N ASN A 38 -1.45 43.70 34.47
CA ASN A 38 -1.98 44.87 33.75
C ASN A 38 -1.05 46.09 33.83
N GLU A 39 -0.31 46.24 34.94
CA GLU A 39 0.73 47.27 35.11
C GLU A 39 1.98 46.95 34.28
N GLY A 40 2.46 45.70 34.29
CA GLY A 40 3.60 45.26 33.47
C GLY A 40 3.34 45.33 31.97
N VAL A 41 2.09 45.14 31.51
CA VAL A 41 1.69 45.35 30.11
C VAL A 41 1.80 46.83 29.74
N LYS A 42 1.37 47.74 30.62
CA LYS A 42 1.47 49.19 30.38
C LYS A 42 2.93 49.66 30.37
N GLU A 43 3.74 49.22 31.32
CA GLU A 43 5.16 49.53 31.36
C GLU A 43 5.90 48.99 30.12
N SER A 44 5.62 47.75 29.71
CA SER A 44 6.18 47.19 28.48
C SER A 44 5.78 48.00 27.25
N GLN A 45 4.50 48.39 27.14
CA GLN A 45 4.04 49.23 26.04
C GLN A 45 4.70 50.62 26.04
N ASP A 46 4.92 51.21 27.21
CA ASP A 46 5.58 52.52 27.31
C ASP A 46 7.08 52.43 27.01
N VAL A 47 7.74 51.34 27.39
CA VAL A 47 9.11 51.03 26.97
C VAL A 47 9.18 50.82 25.47
N ASP A 48 8.25 50.07 24.88
CA ASP A 48 8.19 49.84 23.42
C ASP A 48 7.97 51.15 22.66
N LYS A 49 7.08 52.04 23.15
CA LYS A 49 6.90 53.39 22.60
C LYS A 49 8.19 54.20 22.67
N ARG A 50 8.86 54.24 23.83
CA ARG A 50 10.14 54.98 23.97
C ARG A 50 11.24 54.42 23.08
N LEU A 51 11.29 53.09 22.95
CA LEU A 51 12.28 52.42 22.13
C LEU A 51 12.00 52.63 20.63
N THR A 52 10.74 52.67 20.21
CA THR A 52 10.37 53.03 18.83
C THR A 52 10.75 54.47 18.51
N THR A 53 10.45 55.43 19.39
CA THR A 53 10.87 56.84 19.19
C THR A 53 12.38 56.98 19.11
N LEU A 54 13.13 56.35 20.03
CA LEU A 54 14.60 56.39 20.00
C LEU A 54 15.19 55.74 18.74
N ARG A 55 14.59 54.64 18.28
CA ARG A 55 15.01 53.98 17.03
C ARG A 55 14.72 54.84 15.82
N GLU A 56 13.55 55.48 15.77
CA GLU A 56 13.20 56.42 14.71
C GLU A 56 14.20 57.57 14.66
N ASP A 57 14.55 58.16 15.80
CA ASP A 57 15.47 59.30 15.84
C ASP A 57 16.90 58.91 15.48
N LEU A 58 17.36 57.74 15.92
CA LEU A 58 18.66 57.18 15.50
C LEU A 58 18.68 56.95 13.99
N VAL A 59 17.64 56.32 13.44
CA VAL A 59 17.54 56.02 12.00
C VAL A 59 17.46 57.31 11.18
N LYS A 60 16.65 58.31 11.59
CA LYS A 60 16.61 59.64 10.95
C LYS A 60 18.00 60.26 10.91
N THR A 61 18.69 60.31 12.06
CA THR A 61 20.04 60.87 12.16
C THR A 61 21.04 60.15 11.27
N LYS A 62 20.97 58.81 11.23
CA LYS A 62 21.85 57.98 10.40
C LYS A 62 21.59 58.18 8.90
N ILE A 63 20.33 58.23 8.48
CA ILE A 63 19.95 58.47 7.08
C ILE A 63 20.41 59.85 6.64
N ILE A 64 20.11 60.89 7.44
CA ILE A 64 20.53 62.26 7.15
C ILE A 64 22.05 62.33 7.02
N ARG A 65 22.80 61.73 7.95
CA ARG A 65 24.26 61.71 7.91
C ARG A 65 24.80 61.01 6.65
N GLN A 66 24.29 59.81 6.36
CA GLN A 66 24.73 59.05 5.18
C GLN A 66 24.46 59.79 3.87
N LYS A 67 23.30 60.44 3.77
CA LYS A 67 22.91 61.18 2.57
C LYS A 67 23.63 62.50 2.45
N LEU A 68 23.85 63.20 3.57
CA LEU A 68 24.65 64.42 3.60
C LEU A 68 26.10 64.15 3.17
N VAL A 69 26.68 62.98 3.52
CA VAL A 69 27.99 62.56 2.99
C VAL A 69 27.98 62.35 1.47
N HIS A 70 26.90 61.80 0.91
CA HIS A 70 26.75 61.61 -0.53
C HIS A 70 26.60 62.94 -1.29
N ILE A 71 25.98 63.93 -0.65
CA ILE A 71 25.65 65.24 -1.24
C ILE A 71 26.81 66.25 -1.12
N LEU A 72 27.81 66.01 -0.26
CA LEU A 72 29.02 66.84 -0.08
C LEU A 72 29.72 67.20 -1.42
N ASN A 73 29.61 66.36 -2.44
CA ASN A 73 30.23 66.58 -3.74
C ASN A 73 29.45 67.56 -4.65
N GLU A 74 28.19 67.85 -4.33
CA GLU A 74 27.31 68.75 -5.08
C GLU A 74 27.25 70.16 -4.48
N LEU A 75 27.87 70.38 -3.30
CA LEU A 75 27.85 71.66 -2.59
C LEU A 75 29.09 72.52 -2.87
N PRO A 76 28.97 73.85 -2.67
CA PRO A 76 30.11 74.77 -2.69
C PRO A 76 31.24 74.32 -1.74
N ALA A 77 32.49 74.52 -2.16
CA ALA A 77 33.69 74.05 -1.43
C ALA A 77 33.73 74.54 0.03
N ASP A 78 33.32 75.78 0.27
CA ASP A 78 33.32 76.40 1.61
C ASP A 78 32.29 75.74 2.54
N LEU A 79 31.12 75.35 2.01
CA LEU A 79 30.11 74.61 2.79
C LEU A 79 30.54 73.17 3.05
N LYS A 80 31.26 72.56 2.12
CA LYS A 80 31.78 71.20 2.27
C LYS A 80 32.73 71.08 3.46
N GLU A 81 33.66 72.01 3.61
CA GLU A 81 34.64 72.03 4.70
C GLU A 81 33.96 72.21 6.07
N VAL A 82 32.98 73.10 6.17
CA VAL A 82 32.20 73.32 7.40
C VAL A 82 31.35 72.11 7.77
N ILE A 83 30.77 71.42 6.78
CA ILE A 83 29.99 70.20 6.99
C ILE A 83 30.89 69.03 7.43
N ASP A 84 32.04 68.82 6.80
CA ASP A 84 33.01 67.79 7.19
C ASP A 84 33.53 68.04 8.62
N LEU A 85 33.83 69.31 8.95
CA LEU A 85 34.19 69.70 10.31
C LEU A 85 33.07 69.38 11.30
N TYR A 86 31.81 69.68 10.97
CA TYR A 86 30.65 69.38 11.82
C TYR A 86 30.44 67.86 12.03
N LEU A 87 30.60 67.05 10.98
CA LEU A 87 30.51 65.59 11.06
C LEU A 87 31.61 64.97 11.93
N CYS A 88 32.83 65.51 11.86
CA CYS A 88 33.93 65.13 12.74
C CYS A 88 33.69 65.60 14.19
N SER A 89 33.18 66.82 14.36
CA SER A 89 32.89 67.44 15.66
C SER A 89 31.89 66.64 16.49
N GLN A 90 30.81 66.14 15.86
CA GLN A 90 29.80 65.33 16.56
C GLN A 90 30.33 63.99 17.09
N ASN A 91 31.36 63.41 16.45
CA ASN A 91 31.97 62.15 16.90
C ASN A 91 33.05 62.36 17.95
N SER A 92 33.70 63.54 17.97
CA SER A 92 34.83 63.84 18.85
C SER A 92 34.50 64.82 19.99
N GLY A 93 33.30 65.38 20.04
CA GLY A 93 32.87 66.33 21.09
C GLY A 93 33.52 67.71 21.00
N ALA A 94 34.10 68.05 19.84
CA ALA A 94 34.72 69.36 19.62
C ALA A 94 33.64 70.46 19.54
N VAL A 95 33.99 71.68 19.95
CA VAL A 95 33.10 72.86 19.91
C VAL A 95 33.39 73.62 18.62
N LEU A 96 32.35 73.79 17.79
CA LEU A 96 32.44 74.55 16.54
C LEU A 96 32.62 76.06 16.84
N ARG A 97 33.32 76.80 15.97
CA ARG A 97 33.42 78.26 16.13
C ARG A 97 32.06 78.88 15.77
N LYS A 98 31.71 79.97 16.44
CA LYS A 98 30.43 80.67 16.23
C LYS A 98 30.25 81.17 14.80
N ASP A 99 31.35 81.50 14.13
CA ASP A 99 31.33 81.98 12.74
C ASP A 99 31.03 80.84 11.75
N ASP A 100 31.60 79.65 11.98
CA ASP A 100 31.33 78.45 11.19
C ASP A 100 29.89 77.95 11.40
N GLU A 101 29.35 78.11 12.62
CA GLU A 101 27.96 77.82 12.95
C GLU A 101 26.99 78.76 12.21
N ALA A 102 27.30 80.07 12.18
CA ALA A 102 26.50 81.05 11.45
C ALA A 102 26.49 80.77 9.94
N PHE A 103 27.64 80.43 9.35
CA PHE A 103 27.76 80.10 7.93
C PHE A 103 27.01 78.80 7.57
N PHE A 104 27.07 77.79 8.43
CA PHE A 104 26.29 76.56 8.26
C PHE A 104 24.77 76.83 8.29
N LEU A 105 24.31 77.68 9.21
CA LEU A 105 22.90 78.06 9.32
C LEU A 105 22.43 78.86 8.09
N GLU A 106 23.29 79.68 7.50
CA GLU A 106 22.99 80.42 6.26
C GLU A 106 22.91 79.48 5.04
N GLY A 107 23.77 78.46 4.98
CA GLY A 107 23.77 77.43 3.92
C GLY A 107 22.69 76.34 4.06
N LEU A 108 21.99 76.31 5.20
CA LEU A 108 20.99 75.28 5.53
C LEU A 108 19.88 75.12 4.48
N PRO A 109 19.31 76.19 3.87
CA PRO A 109 18.32 76.04 2.81
C PRO A 109 18.82 75.28 1.58
N LEU A 110 20.09 75.47 1.20
CA LEU A 110 20.71 74.79 0.06
C LEU A 110 20.95 73.31 0.37
N ILE A 111 21.46 73.01 1.57
CA ILE A 111 21.64 71.65 2.08
C ILE A 111 20.29 70.92 2.12
N CYS A 112 19.27 71.54 2.71
CA CYS A 112 17.94 70.97 2.83
C CYS A 112 17.30 70.70 1.46
N LYS A 113 17.49 71.60 0.47
CA LYS A 113 16.97 71.40 -0.89
C LYS A 113 17.63 70.20 -1.58
N ALA A 114 18.95 70.08 -1.51
CA ALA A 114 19.69 68.97 -2.10
C ALA A 114 19.35 67.64 -1.40
N LEU A 115 19.30 67.64 -0.06
CA LEU A 115 18.93 66.47 0.74
C LEU A 115 17.51 66.00 0.45
N ASN A 116 16.55 66.91 0.37
CA ASN A 116 15.17 66.56 0.05
C ASN A 116 15.04 65.98 -1.37
N ARG A 117 15.80 66.50 -2.35
CA ARG A 117 15.85 65.94 -3.71
C ARG A 117 16.31 64.48 -3.69
N THR A 118 17.45 64.19 -3.08
CA THR A 118 18.01 62.83 -3.05
C THR A 118 17.12 61.86 -2.28
N ILE A 119 16.53 62.29 -1.15
CA ILE A 119 15.61 61.45 -0.38
C ILE A 119 14.34 61.14 -1.18
N LEU A 120 13.82 62.11 -1.96
CA LEU A 120 12.67 61.88 -2.84
C LEU A 120 13.02 60.93 -3.99
N GLU A 121 14.20 61.06 -4.60
CA GLU A 121 14.70 60.14 -5.62
C GLU A 121 14.79 58.70 -5.08
N ASP A 122 15.43 58.50 -3.93
CA ASP A 122 15.50 57.18 -3.27
C ASP A 122 14.09 56.63 -2.96
N ALA A 123 13.18 57.49 -2.49
CA ALA A 123 11.82 57.08 -2.17
C ALA A 123 11.02 56.69 -3.43
N THR A 124 11.27 57.35 -4.56
CA THR A 124 10.70 56.96 -5.85
C THR A 124 11.29 55.65 -6.36
N ASP A 125 12.59 55.43 -6.20
CA ASP A 125 13.22 54.15 -6.57
C ASP A 125 12.69 52.99 -5.71
N LEU A 126 12.53 53.21 -4.41
CA LEU A 126 11.91 52.24 -3.49
C LEU A 126 10.45 51.96 -3.87
N ALA A 127 9.70 52.99 -4.27
CA ALA A 127 8.33 52.83 -4.75
C ALA A 127 8.27 52.00 -6.04
N ASN A 128 9.17 52.26 -6.99
CA ASN A 128 9.31 51.50 -8.23
C ASN A 128 9.65 50.02 -7.95
N MET A 129 10.56 49.75 -7.03
CA MET A 129 10.91 48.37 -6.62
C MET A 129 9.75 47.62 -5.96
N CYS A 130 8.79 48.32 -5.33
CA CYS A 130 7.62 47.70 -4.74
C CYS A 130 6.57 47.24 -5.78
N GLY A 131 6.76 47.57 -7.07
CA GLY A 131 6.10 46.94 -8.21
C GLY A 131 4.64 47.33 -8.42
N GLY A 132 4.24 48.56 -8.05
CA GLY A 132 2.90 49.08 -8.32
C GLY A 132 2.94 50.42 -9.04
N ASN A 133 2.21 50.53 -10.15
CA ASN A 133 2.14 51.77 -10.95
C ASN A 133 1.54 52.96 -10.17
N ASP A 134 0.86 52.73 -9.05
CA ASP A 134 0.23 53.75 -8.19
C ASP A 134 1.01 54.03 -6.88
N VAL A 135 2.21 53.47 -6.70
CA VAL A 135 2.99 53.67 -5.48
C VAL A 135 3.78 54.97 -5.60
N THR A 136 3.45 55.93 -4.76
CA THR A 136 4.19 57.19 -4.61
C THR A 136 4.97 57.17 -3.29
N PRO A 137 6.00 58.01 -3.11
CA PRO A 137 6.73 58.12 -1.83
C PRO A 137 5.83 58.27 -0.60
N TYR A 138 4.68 58.93 -0.76
CA TYR A 138 3.71 59.17 0.32
C TYR A 138 2.81 57.97 0.63
N THR A 139 2.55 57.09 -0.36
CA THR A 139 1.74 55.87 -0.17
C THR A 139 2.58 54.63 0.12
N LEU A 140 3.90 54.75 0.06
CA LEU A 140 4.84 53.66 0.34
C LEU A 140 4.71 53.09 1.77
N PRO A 141 4.60 53.90 2.85
CA PRO A 141 4.50 53.37 4.21
C PRO A 141 3.24 52.51 4.43
N THR A 142 2.08 52.93 3.90
CA THR A 142 0.82 52.18 4.04
C THR A 142 0.86 50.87 3.25
N HIS A 143 1.50 50.86 2.08
CA HIS A 143 1.66 49.65 1.30
C HIS A 143 2.66 48.67 1.96
N LEU A 144 3.74 49.18 2.57
CA LEU A 144 4.69 48.38 3.34
C LEU A 144 4.02 47.75 4.59
N THR A 145 3.25 48.51 5.35
CA THR A 145 2.54 47.98 6.52
C THR A 145 1.51 46.93 6.11
N HIS A 146 0.74 47.17 5.04
CA HIS A 146 -0.20 46.19 4.50
C HIS A 146 0.52 44.90 4.04
N ARG A 147 1.64 45.02 3.32
CA ARG A 147 2.44 43.84 2.91
C ARG A 147 3.03 43.09 4.10
N LEU A 148 3.56 43.79 5.09
CA LEU A 148 4.05 43.17 6.33
C LEU A 148 2.93 42.42 7.05
N GLN A 149 1.73 43.02 7.15
CA GLN A 149 0.57 42.37 7.74
C GLN A 149 0.12 41.14 6.94
N SER A 150 0.14 41.22 5.61
CA SER A 150 -0.15 40.08 4.71
C SER A 150 0.88 38.94 4.86
N LEU A 151 2.17 39.27 4.98
CA LEU A 151 3.21 38.29 5.23
C LEU A 151 3.07 37.65 6.61
N GLN A 152 2.74 38.44 7.63
CA GLN A 152 2.46 37.93 8.97
C GLN A 152 1.25 36.98 8.97
N SER A 153 0.15 37.35 8.32
CA SER A 153 -1.05 36.49 8.24
C SER A 153 -0.79 35.21 7.44
N ARG A 154 -0.01 35.28 6.36
CA ARG A 154 0.37 34.09 5.60
C ARG A 154 1.33 33.18 6.37
N ARG A 155 2.23 33.76 7.16
CA ARG A 155 3.12 33.01 8.06
C ARG A 155 2.33 32.28 9.15
N THR A 156 1.37 32.94 9.79
CA THR A 156 0.52 32.29 10.80
C THR A 156 -0.36 31.21 10.18
N TYR A 157 -0.92 31.45 8.99
CA TYR A 157 -1.67 30.44 8.24
C TYR A 157 -0.83 29.19 7.94
N LEU A 158 0.38 29.37 7.40
CA LEU A 158 1.29 28.25 7.09
C LEU A 158 1.70 27.48 8.35
N TYR A 159 1.93 28.20 9.45
CA TYR A 159 2.19 27.57 10.75
C TYR A 159 1.00 26.72 11.21
N ASN A 160 -0.22 27.25 11.15
CA ASN A 160 -1.44 26.52 11.52
C ASN A 160 -1.64 25.29 10.64
N LEU A 161 -1.41 25.40 9.33
CA LEU A 161 -1.49 24.26 8.42
C LEU A 161 -0.47 23.17 8.79
N ARG A 162 0.78 23.54 9.06
CA ARG A 162 1.82 22.59 9.48
C ARG A 162 1.45 21.87 10.78
N THR A 163 0.96 22.60 11.78
CA THR A 163 0.55 21.98 13.05
C THR A 163 -0.64 21.05 12.87
N GLN A 164 -1.62 21.39 12.01
CA GLN A 164 -2.75 20.51 11.71
C GLN A 164 -2.30 19.24 11.00
N THR A 165 -1.38 19.33 10.03
CA THR A 165 -0.81 18.17 9.33
C THR A 165 -0.06 17.26 10.30
N LEU A 166 0.74 17.81 11.21
CA LEU A 166 1.44 17.03 12.23
C LEU A 166 0.47 16.30 13.17
N LYS A 167 -0.59 16.98 13.63
CA LYS A 167 -1.64 16.36 14.47
C LYS A 167 -2.32 15.18 13.75
N LYS A 168 -2.69 15.37 12.48
CA LYS A 168 -3.31 14.30 11.67
C LYS A 168 -2.35 13.13 11.45
N THR A 169 -1.08 13.41 11.18
CA THR A 169 -0.06 12.38 10.98
C THR A 169 0.15 11.57 12.25
N LEU A 170 0.23 12.23 13.41
CA LEU A 170 0.32 11.56 14.70
C LEU A 170 -0.89 10.64 14.94
N HIS A 171 -2.10 11.14 14.71
CA HIS A 171 -3.33 10.35 14.85
C HIS A 171 -3.36 9.13 13.90
N LEU A 172 -2.90 9.29 12.66
CA LEU A 172 -2.78 8.18 11.72
C LEU A 172 -1.78 7.14 12.26
N THR A 173 -0.61 7.56 12.74
CA THR A 173 0.38 6.63 13.28
C THR A 173 -0.10 5.89 14.53
N THR A 174 -0.90 6.53 15.39
CA THR A 174 -1.49 5.84 16.55
C THR A 174 -2.53 4.83 16.12
N LEU A 175 -3.36 5.14 15.11
CA LEU A 175 -4.34 4.22 14.54
C LEU A 175 -3.68 3.02 13.84
N LEU A 176 -2.60 3.24 13.08
CA LEU A 176 -1.81 2.15 12.51
C LEU A 176 -1.23 1.24 13.60
N ARG A 177 -0.71 1.83 14.69
CA ARG A 177 -0.19 1.06 15.82
C ARG A 177 -1.28 0.20 16.46
N THR A 178 -2.49 0.74 16.67
CA THR A 178 -3.59 -0.04 17.25
C THR A 178 -4.05 -1.13 16.29
N GLN A 179 -4.14 -0.86 14.99
CA GLN A 179 -4.49 -1.86 13.97
C GLN A 179 -3.47 -3.00 13.91
N ILE A 180 -2.17 -2.70 13.93
CA ILE A 180 -1.13 -3.73 13.94
C ILE A 180 -1.25 -4.58 15.22
N SER A 181 -1.44 -3.94 16.37
CA SER A 181 -1.59 -4.65 17.65
C SER A 181 -2.81 -5.57 17.68
N THR A 182 -3.96 -5.11 17.18
CA THR A 182 -5.18 -5.95 17.13
C THR A 182 -5.02 -7.08 16.13
N THR A 183 -4.37 -6.85 14.99
CA THR A 183 -4.09 -7.89 13.99
C THR A 183 -3.18 -8.97 14.55
N ILE A 184 -2.11 -8.58 15.26
CA ILE A 184 -1.22 -9.53 15.95
C ILE A 184 -2.01 -10.37 16.95
N LYS A 185 -2.82 -9.75 17.82
CA LYS A 185 -3.66 -10.46 18.79
C LYS A 185 -4.62 -11.44 18.12
N LEU A 186 -5.22 -11.05 16.99
CA LEU A 186 -6.14 -11.92 16.25
C LEU A 186 -5.40 -13.11 15.63
N ILE A 187 -4.21 -12.91 15.07
CA ILE A 187 -3.38 -14.00 14.55
C ILE A 187 -2.96 -14.94 15.69
N GLU A 188 -2.51 -14.39 16.82
CA GLU A 188 -2.18 -15.19 18.00
C GLU A 188 -3.36 -16.03 18.47
N GLN A 189 -4.56 -15.45 18.59
CA GLN A 189 -5.76 -16.17 19.02
C GLN A 189 -6.23 -17.24 18.02
N THR A 190 -6.18 -16.94 16.72
CA THR A 190 -6.73 -17.81 15.67
C THR A 190 -5.76 -18.90 15.24
N LYS A 191 -4.46 -18.61 15.11
CA LYS A 191 -3.45 -19.59 14.68
C LYS A 191 -2.82 -20.33 15.84
N HIS A 192 -2.53 -19.62 16.93
CA HIS A 192 -1.72 -20.15 18.04
C HIS A 192 -2.53 -20.32 19.35
N GLY A 193 -3.76 -19.81 19.39
CA GLY A 193 -4.58 -19.73 20.58
C GLY A 193 -5.32 -21.02 20.91
N LEU A 194 -6.10 -20.94 22.00
CA LEU A 194 -6.87 -22.05 22.55
C LEU A 194 -7.83 -22.67 21.52
N SER A 195 -8.42 -21.87 20.62
CA SER A 195 -9.36 -22.37 19.59
C SER A 195 -8.68 -23.32 18.60
N SER A 196 -7.53 -22.94 18.04
CA SER A 196 -6.72 -23.80 17.15
C SER A 196 -6.26 -25.07 17.88
N ARG A 197 -5.81 -24.95 19.14
CA ARG A 197 -5.41 -26.11 19.96
C ARG A 197 -6.59 -27.03 20.28
N ALA A 198 -7.77 -26.49 20.60
CA ALA A 198 -8.98 -27.24 20.89
C ALA A 198 -9.47 -27.99 19.65
N GLN A 199 -9.54 -27.32 18.48
CA GLN A 199 -9.88 -27.96 17.21
C GLN A 199 -8.89 -29.07 16.85
N LYS A 200 -7.58 -28.84 17.03
CA LYS A 200 -6.55 -29.86 16.81
C LYS A 200 -6.70 -31.05 17.76
N SER A 201 -7.02 -30.81 19.03
CA SER A 201 -7.26 -31.86 20.02
C SER A 201 -8.52 -32.66 19.69
N GLN A 202 -9.61 -31.98 19.28
CA GLN A 202 -10.87 -32.61 18.88
C GLN A 202 -10.67 -33.47 17.62
N ALA A 203 -9.96 -32.97 16.61
CA ALA A 203 -9.65 -33.73 15.41
C ALA A 203 -8.81 -34.97 15.72
N ARG A 204 -7.80 -34.85 16.60
CA ARG A 204 -6.99 -36.00 17.05
C ARG A 204 -7.83 -37.02 17.82
N HIS A 205 -8.72 -36.57 18.70
CA HIS A 205 -9.63 -37.45 19.43
C HIS A 205 -10.54 -38.22 18.48
N LEU A 206 -11.16 -37.54 17.51
CA LEU A 206 -12.01 -38.19 16.50
C LEU A 206 -11.22 -39.20 15.64
N ALA A 207 -9.98 -38.89 15.28
CA ALA A 207 -9.11 -39.82 14.56
C ALA A 207 -8.81 -41.08 15.39
N LEU A 208 -8.43 -40.93 16.66
CA LEU A 208 -8.20 -42.06 17.58
C LEU A 208 -9.46 -42.91 17.79
N VAL A 209 -10.62 -42.26 17.90
CA VAL A 209 -11.90 -42.98 18.00
C VAL A 209 -12.17 -43.78 16.72
N SER A 210 -11.89 -43.22 15.54
CA SER A 210 -12.08 -43.94 14.27
C SER A 210 -11.13 -45.13 14.14
N GLU A 211 -9.87 -44.98 14.55
CA GLU A 211 -8.87 -46.06 14.53
C GLU A 211 -9.23 -47.17 15.52
N SER A 212 -9.70 -46.79 16.72
CA SER A 212 -10.19 -47.75 17.71
C SER A 212 -11.43 -48.51 17.22
N LEU A 213 -12.36 -47.82 16.55
CA LEU A 213 -13.54 -48.44 15.94
C LEU A 213 -13.13 -49.38 14.81
N GLU A 214 -12.21 -48.98 13.94
CA GLU A 214 -11.67 -49.84 12.89
C GLU A 214 -11.04 -51.11 13.48
N GLY A 215 -10.23 -50.95 14.54
CA GLY A 215 -9.65 -52.08 15.28
C GLY A 215 -10.72 -53.01 15.86
N LYS A 216 -11.77 -52.46 16.51
CA LYS A 216 -12.89 -53.24 17.05
C LYS A 216 -13.66 -53.97 15.96
N VAL A 217 -13.94 -53.33 14.83
CA VAL A 217 -14.62 -53.95 13.69
C VAL A 217 -13.78 -55.08 13.12
N LYS A 218 -12.45 -54.92 13.00
CA LYS A 218 -11.54 -56.01 12.59
C LYS A 218 -11.57 -57.19 13.56
N ILE A 219 -11.52 -56.93 14.87
CA ILE A 219 -11.61 -57.99 15.89
C ILE A 219 -12.94 -58.73 15.77
N MET A 220 -14.07 -58.01 15.76
CA MET A 220 -15.40 -58.61 15.59
C MET A 220 -15.52 -59.40 14.28
N TYR A 221 -14.92 -58.91 13.20
CA TYR A 221 -14.87 -59.62 11.93
C TYR A 221 -14.10 -60.95 12.08
N PHE A 222 -12.92 -60.94 12.69
CA PHE A 222 -12.15 -62.17 12.92
C PHE A 222 -12.85 -63.13 13.90
N GLU A 223 -13.46 -62.65 14.98
CA GLU A 223 -14.26 -63.46 15.90
C GLU A 223 -15.45 -64.12 15.19
N GLN A 224 -16.13 -63.38 14.31
CA GLN A 224 -17.24 -63.93 13.54
C GLN A 224 -16.75 -64.95 12.50
N LEU A 225 -15.60 -64.68 11.87
CA LEU A 225 -14.99 -65.59 10.92
C LEU A 225 -14.56 -66.89 11.60
N ASP A 226 -13.95 -66.81 12.78
CA ASP A 226 -13.59 -67.95 13.63
C ASP A 226 -14.83 -68.77 14.03
N ARG A 227 -15.96 -68.10 14.36
CA ARG A 227 -17.23 -68.79 14.64
C ARG A 227 -17.87 -69.47 13.42
N MET A 228 -17.70 -68.93 12.21
CA MET A 228 -18.28 -69.52 11.01
C MET A 228 -17.39 -70.58 10.38
N TYR A 229 -16.07 -70.42 10.50
CA TYR A 229 -15.07 -71.38 10.04
C TYR A 229 -14.55 -72.20 11.22
N ASP A 230 -15.42 -73.06 11.75
CA ASP A 230 -15.01 -74.08 12.71
C ASP A 230 -14.04 -75.08 12.04
N ASP A 231 -13.20 -75.75 12.82
CA ASP A 231 -12.14 -76.65 12.31
C ASP A 231 -12.75 -77.73 11.39
N ASP A 232 -13.93 -78.23 11.75
CA ASP A 232 -14.72 -79.18 10.96
C ASP A 232 -15.13 -78.61 9.58
N THR A 233 -15.51 -77.33 9.50
CA THR A 233 -15.90 -76.70 8.24
C THR A 233 -14.70 -76.43 7.34
N THR A 234 -13.54 -76.07 7.92
CA THR A 234 -12.29 -75.88 7.17
C THR A 234 -11.76 -77.22 6.66
N GLY A 235 -11.88 -78.29 7.44
CA GLY A 235 -11.63 -79.67 7.02
C GLY A 235 -12.54 -80.07 5.85
N ALA A 236 -13.85 -79.85 5.97
CA ALA A 236 -14.80 -80.13 4.88
C ALA A 236 -14.50 -79.34 3.60
N LEU A 237 -14.13 -78.07 3.71
CA LEU A 237 -13.69 -77.23 2.59
C LEU A 237 -12.39 -77.73 1.95
N ALA A 238 -11.44 -78.21 2.76
CA ALA A 238 -10.19 -78.80 2.27
C ALA A 238 -10.47 -80.10 1.48
N PHE A 239 -11.31 -80.98 1.99
CA PHE A 239 -11.75 -82.19 1.28
C PHE A 239 -12.51 -81.85 0.00
N TYR A 240 -13.38 -80.83 0.03
CA TYR A 240 -14.11 -80.39 -1.16
C TYR A 240 -13.18 -79.81 -2.22
N LYS A 241 -12.15 -79.06 -1.82
CA LYS A 241 -11.10 -78.54 -2.72
C LYS A 241 -10.32 -79.68 -3.38
N GLU A 242 -9.91 -80.68 -2.60
CA GLU A 242 -9.23 -81.87 -3.13
C GLU A 242 -10.12 -82.62 -4.12
N HIS A 243 -11.39 -82.82 -3.77
CA HIS A 243 -12.37 -83.42 -4.66
C HIS A 243 -12.56 -82.63 -5.97
N LEU A 244 -12.60 -81.29 -5.91
CA LEU A 244 -12.72 -80.44 -7.10
C LEU A 244 -11.49 -80.52 -8.01
N GLU A 245 -10.27 -80.56 -7.45
CA GLU A 245 -9.07 -80.75 -8.26
C GLU A 245 -9.07 -82.14 -8.93
N ASP A 246 -9.50 -83.18 -8.21
CA ASP A 246 -9.66 -84.52 -8.77
C ASP A 246 -10.71 -84.56 -9.90
N VAL A 247 -11.87 -83.92 -9.70
CA VAL A 247 -12.92 -83.82 -10.72
C VAL A 247 -12.43 -83.03 -11.92
N LYS A 248 -11.70 -81.94 -11.72
CA LYS A 248 -11.09 -81.14 -12.79
C LYS A 248 -10.07 -81.93 -13.59
N VAL A 249 -9.23 -82.75 -12.93
CA VAL A 249 -8.30 -83.67 -13.60
C VAL A 249 -9.09 -84.71 -14.42
N ARG A 250 -10.15 -85.29 -13.86
CA ARG A 250 -11.03 -86.24 -14.58
C ARG A 250 -11.71 -85.61 -15.79
N LEU A 251 -12.28 -84.42 -15.65
CA LEU A 251 -12.92 -83.68 -16.74
C LEU A 251 -11.92 -83.26 -17.81
N LYS A 252 -10.70 -82.84 -17.45
CA LYS A 252 -9.63 -82.60 -18.43
C LYS A 252 -9.27 -83.88 -19.20
N LYS A 253 -9.23 -85.02 -18.52
CA LYS A 253 -8.98 -86.32 -19.16
C LYS A 253 -10.13 -86.72 -20.08
N GLN A 254 -11.38 -86.52 -19.66
CA GLN A 254 -12.55 -86.75 -20.51
C GLN A 254 -12.61 -85.79 -21.69
N GLY A 255 -12.27 -84.51 -21.50
CA GLY A 255 -12.17 -83.51 -22.56
C GLY A 255 -11.14 -83.92 -23.61
N ARG A 256 -9.92 -84.29 -23.19
CA ARG A 256 -8.91 -84.83 -24.11
C ARG A 256 -9.37 -86.09 -24.84
N LYS A 257 -10.15 -86.95 -24.17
CA LYS A 257 -10.68 -88.17 -24.80
C LYS A 257 -11.74 -87.82 -25.85
N ALA A 258 -12.68 -86.92 -25.53
CA ALA A 258 -13.72 -86.48 -26.46
C ALA A 258 -13.14 -85.67 -27.63
N GLU A 259 -12.10 -84.88 -27.39
CA GLU A 259 -11.35 -84.16 -28.43
C GLU A 259 -10.62 -85.14 -29.35
N GLY A 260 -9.96 -86.18 -28.81
CA GLY A 260 -9.40 -87.26 -29.62
C GLY A 260 -10.45 -88.04 -30.42
N GLU A 261 -11.61 -88.34 -29.83
CA GLU A 261 -12.72 -88.96 -30.56
C GLU A 261 -13.24 -88.05 -31.69
N LEU A 262 -13.35 -86.73 -31.47
CA LEU A 262 -13.72 -85.77 -32.50
C LEU A 262 -12.68 -85.65 -33.60
N GLU A 263 -11.38 -85.65 -33.28
CA GLU A 263 -10.31 -85.70 -34.27
C GLU A 263 -10.40 -86.97 -35.14
N GLU A 264 -10.71 -88.12 -34.53
CA GLU A 264 -10.99 -89.35 -35.26
C GLU A 264 -12.20 -89.19 -36.20
N TYR A 265 -13.31 -88.60 -35.75
CA TYR A 265 -14.48 -88.32 -36.60
C TYR A 265 -14.21 -87.29 -37.71
N GLU A 266 -13.42 -86.25 -37.46
CA GLU A 266 -12.99 -85.29 -38.49
C GLU A 266 -12.12 -85.97 -39.56
N GLY A 267 -11.26 -86.91 -39.15
CA GLY A 267 -10.50 -87.78 -40.05
C GLY A 267 -11.40 -88.64 -40.95
N PHE A 268 -12.53 -89.15 -40.44
CA PHE A 268 -13.55 -89.82 -41.26
C PHE A 268 -14.29 -88.84 -42.19
N GLY A 269 -14.52 -87.59 -41.77
CA GLY A 269 -15.18 -86.55 -42.56
C GLY A 269 -14.42 -86.10 -43.83
N GLU A 270 -13.09 -86.29 -43.87
CA GLU A 270 -12.28 -86.07 -45.08
C GLU A 270 -12.47 -87.16 -46.16
N GLY A 271 -12.74 -88.39 -45.73
CA GLY A 271 -13.11 -89.49 -46.63
C GLY A 271 -14.50 -89.27 -47.22
N VAL A 272 -15.48 -88.94 -46.37
CA VAL A 272 -16.86 -88.66 -46.79
C VAL A 272 -16.93 -87.45 -47.73
N ARG A 273 -16.17 -86.38 -47.47
CA ARG A 273 -16.08 -85.22 -48.39
C ARG A 273 -15.55 -85.60 -49.78
N ARG A 274 -14.55 -86.48 -49.87
CA ARG A 274 -14.06 -86.98 -51.17
C ARG A 274 -15.10 -87.77 -51.94
N ASP A 275 -15.92 -88.54 -51.25
CA ASP A 275 -16.95 -89.37 -51.89
C ASP A 275 -18.19 -88.55 -52.27
N VAL A 276 -18.55 -87.52 -51.49
CA VAL A 276 -19.60 -86.55 -51.86
C VAL A 276 -19.21 -85.75 -53.11
N VAL A 277 -17.95 -85.34 -53.24
CA VAL A 277 -17.47 -84.64 -54.45
C VAL A 277 -17.49 -85.56 -55.68
N ARG A 278 -17.18 -86.85 -55.51
CA ARG A 278 -17.30 -87.83 -56.59
C ARG A 278 -18.76 -88.06 -56.99
N TYR A 279 -19.67 -88.15 -56.03
CA TYR A 279 -21.11 -88.27 -56.29
C TYR A 279 -21.69 -87.04 -57.01
N ALA A 280 -21.25 -85.83 -56.66
CA ALA A 280 -21.68 -84.60 -57.32
C ALA A 280 -21.27 -84.57 -58.80
N LYS A 281 -20.05 -85.02 -59.13
CA LYS A 281 -19.60 -85.14 -60.53
C LYS A 281 -20.43 -86.14 -61.33
N VAL A 282 -20.78 -87.28 -60.72
CA VAL A 282 -21.64 -88.28 -61.38
C VAL A 282 -23.05 -87.73 -61.60
N LEU A 283 -23.59 -86.93 -60.67
CA LEU A 283 -24.89 -86.27 -60.85
C LEU A 283 -24.87 -85.25 -62.00
N ASP A 284 -23.83 -84.43 -62.13
CA ASP A 284 -23.69 -83.50 -63.25
C ASP A 284 -23.57 -84.22 -64.61
N GLU A 285 -22.87 -85.35 -64.66
CA GLU A 285 -22.83 -86.20 -65.87
C GLU A 285 -24.20 -86.77 -66.22
N VAL A 286 -24.96 -87.23 -65.22
CA VAL A 286 -26.34 -87.73 -65.42
C VAL A 286 -27.26 -86.62 -65.92
N GLU A 287 -27.14 -85.39 -65.42
CA GLU A 287 -27.91 -84.25 -65.92
C GLU A 287 -27.52 -83.85 -67.34
N ARG A 288 -26.23 -83.86 -67.70
CA ARG A 288 -25.78 -83.64 -69.08
C ARG A 288 -26.34 -84.68 -70.05
N VAL A 289 -26.26 -85.96 -69.68
CA VAL A 289 -26.78 -87.05 -70.51
C VAL A 289 -28.31 -86.93 -70.67
N LYS A 290 -29.04 -86.56 -69.61
CA LYS A 290 -30.47 -86.26 -69.70
C LYS A 290 -30.78 -85.08 -70.61
N ALA A 291 -29.98 -84.02 -70.56
CA ALA A 291 -30.15 -82.85 -71.43
C ALA A 291 -29.87 -83.19 -72.90
N GLU A 292 -28.90 -84.07 -73.17
CA GLU A 292 -28.57 -84.56 -74.51
C GLU A 292 -29.67 -85.47 -75.09
N ILE A 293 -30.24 -86.36 -74.27
CA ILE A 293 -31.41 -87.18 -74.65
C ILE A 293 -32.62 -86.31 -74.99
N ARG A 294 -32.88 -85.26 -74.20
CA ARG A 294 -33.98 -84.31 -74.50
C ARG A 294 -33.75 -83.49 -75.76
N ARG A 295 -32.50 -83.30 -76.18
CA ARG A 295 -32.16 -82.60 -77.43
C ARG A 295 -32.37 -83.48 -78.67
N LEU A 296 -32.29 -84.80 -78.50
CA LEU A 296 -32.50 -85.79 -79.57
C LEU A 296 -33.98 -86.17 -79.76
N ASP A 297 -34.87 -85.84 -78.82
CA ASP A 297 -36.29 -86.25 -78.80
C ASP A 297 -37.27 -85.11 -79.18
N GLY A 298 -36.80 -84.08 -79.90
CA GLY A 298 -37.55 -82.83 -80.13
C GLY A 298 -37.52 -82.24 -81.55
N GLY A 299 -37.28 -83.05 -82.59
CA GLY A 299 -37.28 -82.60 -83.97
C GLY A 299 -37.52 -83.72 -84.97
N ASP A 300 -38.80 -84.04 -85.24
CA ASP A 300 -39.40 -84.14 -86.58
C ASP A 300 -40.72 -84.93 -86.55
N VAL A 301 -41.82 -84.18 -86.70
CA VAL A 301 -43.07 -84.65 -87.28
C VAL A 301 -43.45 -83.66 -88.38
N GLU A 302 -43.12 -83.98 -89.63
CA GLU A 302 -43.78 -83.42 -90.80
C GLU A 302 -44.24 -84.54 -91.75
N MET A 303 -45.49 -84.39 -92.18
CA MET A 303 -46.24 -85.22 -93.10
C MET A 303 -45.75 -85.08 -94.55
N ASN A 304 -45.82 -86.15 -95.35
CA ASN A 304 -46.59 -86.11 -96.61
C ASN A 304 -46.80 -87.50 -97.27
N ILE A 305 -47.96 -87.63 -97.90
CA ILE A 305 -48.49 -88.81 -98.60
C ILE A 305 -48.38 -88.59 -100.12
N SER A 306 -47.69 -89.49 -100.82
CA SER A 306 -47.87 -90.01 -102.20
C SER A 306 -46.53 -90.48 -102.76
#